data_AF-A0A1H1L5N7-F1
#
_entry.id   AF-A0A1H1L5N7-F1
#
_cell.length_a   1.000
_cell.length_b   1.000
_cell.length_c   1.000
_cell.angle_alpha   90.00
_cell.angle_beta   90.00
_cell.angle_gamma   90.00
#
_symmetry.space_group_name_H-M   'P 1'
#
loop_
_entity.id
_entity.type
_entity.pdbx_description
1 polymer ?
#
loop_
_entity_poly.entity_id
_entity_poly.type
_entity_poly.pdbx_seq_one_letter_code
_entity_poly.pdbx_strand_id
1 'polypeptide(L)'
;MSTNLITLASLRISEANPNHHLWNNNGTWFLHYTVYPTPFTKERIRRSLGTKDVKLARERRDNFFSHLAKQSTAPAPVLTGQVAVA
;
A
#
# COMPACT_ATOMS: atom_id res chain seq x y z
N MET A 1 -0.38 11.11 -17.54
CA MET A 1 -0.68 10.77 -16.14
C MET A 1 -0.41 9.28 -15.96
N SER A 2 0.79 8.89 -15.55
CA SER A 2 1.16 7.47 -15.43
C SER A 2 0.55 6.89 -14.15
N THR A 3 -0.46 6.05 -14.29
CA THR A 3 -1.06 5.32 -13.19
C THR A 3 -0.09 4.23 -12.74
N ASN A 4 0.69 4.49 -11.70
CA ASN A 4 1.56 3.49 -11.09
C ASN A 4 0.69 2.42 -10.44
N LEU A 5 0.63 1.23 -11.06
CA LEU A 5 -0.01 0.05 -10.48
C LEU A 5 0.85 -0.45 -9.33
N ILE A 6 0.51 0.01 -8.12
CA ILE A 6 1.19 -0.41 -6.89
C ILE A 6 0.88 -1.88 -6.64
N THR A 7 1.89 -2.74 -6.74
CA THR A 7 1.74 -4.15 -6.38
C THR A 7 1.72 -4.28 -4.86
N LEU A 8 0.55 -4.61 -4.31
CA LEU A 8 0.31 -4.78 -2.88
C LEU A 8 0.68 -6.17 -2.34
N ALA A 9 1.07 -7.10 -3.22
CA ALA A 9 1.28 -8.52 -2.93
C ALA A 9 2.38 -8.81 -1.89
N SER A 10 3.21 -7.82 -1.53
CA SER A 10 4.26 -7.98 -0.51
C SER A 10 3.85 -7.51 0.90
N LEU A 11 2.62 -7.03 1.11
CA LEU A 11 2.17 -6.63 2.45
C LEU A 11 2.02 -7.86 3.35
N ARG A 12 2.91 -7.97 4.34
CA ARG A 12 2.83 -9.01 5.37
C ARG A 12 1.87 -8.57 6.46
N ILE A 13 0.67 -9.13 6.44
CA ILE A 13 -0.33 -8.96 7.50
C ILE A 13 -0.15 -10.13 8.48
N SER A 14 0.03 -9.82 9.76
CA SER A 14 0.10 -10.82 10.82
C SER A 14 -1.05 -10.58 11.78
N GLU A 15 -1.95 -11.55 11.91
CA GLU A 15 -3.07 -11.50 12.85
C GLU A 15 -2.58 -11.43 14.31
N ALA A 16 -1.42 -12.02 14.59
CA ALA A 16 -0.77 -11.95 15.90
C ALA A 16 -0.31 -10.53 16.28
N ASN A 17 -0.20 -9.61 15.31
CA ASN A 17 0.08 -8.21 15.55
C ASN A 17 -1.04 -7.32 14.98
N PRO A 18 -2.08 -7.00 15.77
CA PRO A 18 -3.18 -6.13 15.35
C PRO A 18 -2.73 -4.72 14.90
N ASN A 19 -1.54 -4.29 15.31
CA ASN A 19 -0.96 -2.98 14.97
C ASN A 19 0.05 -3.05 13.82
N HIS A 20 0.05 -4.12 13.02
CA HIS A 20 0.90 -4.21 11.83
C HIS A 20 0.74 -2.95 10.96
N HIS A 21 1.86 -2.45 10.42
CA HIS A 21 1.99 -1.20 9.66
C HIS A 21 1.65 0.10 10.41
N LEU A 22 1.31 0.04 11.71
CA LEU A 22 1.08 1.23 12.52
C LEU A 22 2.34 1.59 13.32
N TRP A 23 2.67 2.87 13.31
CA TRP A 23 3.76 3.44 14.10
C TRP A 23 3.23 4.59 14.96
N ASN A 24 3.48 4.55 16.27
CA ASN A 24 3.12 5.63 17.18
C ASN A 24 4.30 6.60 17.29
N ASN A 25 4.09 7.87 16.96
CA ASN A 25 5.03 8.94 17.20
C ASN A 25 4.41 9.98 18.15
N ASN A 26 4.84 9.95 19.42
CA ASN A 26 4.38 10.83 20.49
C ASN A 26 2.85 11.02 20.56
N GLY A 27 2.13 9.92 20.40
CA GLY A 27 0.67 9.89 20.43
C GLY A 27 0.00 10.04 19.08
N THR A 28 0.70 10.40 17.99
CA THR A 28 0.09 10.40 16.65
C THR A 28 0.43 9.10 15.92
N TRP A 29 -0.58 8.42 15.41
CA TRP A 29 -0.38 7.20 14.63
C TRP A 29 -0.05 7.50 13.18
N PHE A 30 0.88 6.73 12.63
CA PHE A 30 1.32 6.76 11.25
C PHE A 30 1.17 5.38 10.62
N LEU A 31 0.79 5.35 9.35
CA LEU A 31 0.84 4.19 8.49
C LEU A 31 2.22 4.12 7.83
N HIS A 32 2.89 2.98 7.96
CA HIS A 32 4.19 2.72 7.36
C HIS A 32 4.16 1.40 6.59
N TYR A 33 4.43 1.46 5.29
CA TYR A 33 4.49 0.28 4.43
C TYR A 33 5.46 0.49 3.25
N THR A 34 5.86 -0.60 2.61
CA THR A 34 6.71 -0.57 1.42
C THR A 34 5.90 -0.99 0.21
N VAL A 35 6.05 -0.29 -0.89
CA VAL A 35 5.49 -0.62 -2.19
C VAL A 35 6.60 -0.91 -3.18
N TYR A 36 6.27 -1.69 -4.20
CA TYR A 36 7.15 -1.99 -5.32
C TYR A 36 6.45 -1.55 -6.61
N PRO A 37 6.62 -0.28 -7.03
CA PRO A 37 5.99 0.23 -8.25
C PRO A 37 6.52 -0.44 -9.52
N THR A 38 7.78 -0.90 -9.48
CA THR A 38 8.38 -1.73 -10.53
C THR A 38 9.10 -2.93 -9.87
N PRO A 39 9.47 -3.98 -10.63
CA PRO A 39 10.20 -5.12 -10.08
C PRO A 39 11.52 -4.76 -9.39
N PHE A 40 12.11 -3.60 -9.74
CA PHE A 40 13.44 -3.18 -9.28
C PHE A 40 13.41 -1.96 -8.36
N THR A 41 12.27 -1.27 -8.24
CA THR A 41 12.13 -0.10 -7.38
C THR A 41 11.30 -0.42 -6.15
N LYS A 42 11.81 0.01 -4.99
CA LYS A 42 11.08 -0.04 -3.72
C LYS A 42 10.87 1.38 -3.22
N GLU A 43 9.68 1.65 -2.71
CA GLU A 43 9.34 2.94 -2.10
C GLU A 43 8.74 2.70 -0.72
N ARG A 44 9.18 3.48 0.27
CA ARG A 44 8.66 3.41 1.64
C ARG A 44 7.71 4.56 1.88
N ILE A 45 6.45 4.24 2.09
CA ILE A 45 5.41 5.22 2.32
C ILE A 45 5.22 5.38 3.83
N ARG A 46 5.26 6.64 4.29
CA ARG A 46 4.91 7.03 5.65
C ARG A 46 3.80 8.07 5.58
N ARG A 47 2.64 7.75 6.14
CA ARG A 47 1.46 8.63 6.10
C ARG A 47 0.93 8.83 7.50
N SER A 48 0.71 10.08 7.91
CA SER A 48 0.02 10.36 9.17
C SER A 48 -1.42 9.85 9.07
N LEU A 49 -1.87 9.12 10.10
CA LEU A 49 -3.27 8.77 10.26
C LEU A 49 -4.04 9.85 11.01
N GLY A 50 -3.39 10.89 11.54
CA GLY A 50 -4.06 12.05 12.15
C GLY A 50 -4.97 11.69 13.33
N THR A 51 -4.61 10.67 14.10
CA THR A 51 -5.36 10.23 15.28
C THR A 51 -4.41 9.80 16.37
N LYS A 52 -4.85 9.98 17.63
CA LYS A 52 -4.20 9.41 18.82
C LYS A 52 -4.80 8.10 19.30
N ASP A 53 -6.04 7.82 18.89
CA ASP A 53 -6.70 6.56 19.20
C ASP A 53 -6.22 5.44 18.28
N VAL A 54 -5.77 4.34 18.90
CA VAL A 54 -5.29 3.14 18.22
C VAL A 54 -6.41 2.40 17.50
N LYS A 55 -7.64 2.41 18.00
CA LYS A 55 -8.78 1.74 17.34
C LYS A 55 -9.10 2.46 16.03
N LEU A 56 -9.23 3.78 16.08
CA LEU A 56 -9.41 4.61 14.90
C LEU A 56 -8.21 4.52 13.93
N ALA A 57 -6.98 4.36 14.44
CA ALA A 57 -5.81 4.15 13.60
C ALA A 57 -5.89 2.83 12.82
N ARG A 58 -6.32 1.74 13.45
CA ARG A 58 -6.55 0.44 12.80
C ARG A 58 -7.62 0.54 11.72
N GLU A 59 -8.77 1.14 12.04
CA GLU A 59 -9.85 1.32 11.07
C GLU A 59 -9.41 2.15 9.85
N ARG A 60 -8.70 3.26 10.07
CA ARG A 60 -8.16 4.10 8.97
C ARG A 60 -7.16 3.34 8.11
N ARG A 61 -6.30 2.50 8.71
CA ARG A 61 -5.39 1.60 7.97
C ARG A 61 -6.17 0.61 7.12
N ASP A 62 -7.14 -0.08 7.70
CA ASP A 62 -7.86 -1.16 7.05
C ASP A 62 -8.70 -0.61 5.88
N ASN A 63 -9.36 0.53 6.08
CA ASN A 63 -10.05 1.25 5.02
C ASN A 63 -9.11 1.67 3.89
N PHE A 64 -7.90 2.14 4.23
CA PHE A 64 -6.91 2.53 3.23
C PHE A 64 -6.45 1.33 2.38
N PHE A 65 -6.08 0.21 3.00
CA PHE A 65 -5.67 -0.98 2.26
C PHE A 65 -6.82 -1.59 1.45
N SER A 66 -8.06 -1.58 1.97
CA SER A 66 -9.25 -2.00 1.23
C SER A 66 -9.47 -1.15 -0.03
N HIS A 67 -9.33 0.18 0.08
CA HIS A 67 -9.44 1.07 -1.06
C HIS A 67 -8.32 0.83 -2.09
N LEU A 68 -7.09 0.64 -1.62
CA LEU A 68 -5.93 0.40 -2.47
C LEU A 68 -6.04 -0.95 -3.21
N ALA A 69 -6.53 -1.99 -2.55
CA ALA A 69 -6.78 -3.30 -3.16
C ALA A 69 -7.85 -3.23 -4.28
N LYS A 70 -8.91 -2.43 -4.07
CA LYS A 70 -9.93 -2.19 -5.11
C LYS A 70 -9.33 -1.49 -6.34
N GLN A 71 -8.40 -0.55 -6.14
CA GLN A 71 -7.73 0.15 -7.22
C GLN A 71 -6.74 -0.74 -8.00
N SER A 72 -6.04 -1.66 -7.33
CA SER A 72 -5.10 -2.58 -7.98
C SER A 72 -5.77 -3.72 -8.76
N THR A 73 -7.08 -3.94 -8.57
CA THR A 73 -7.85 -4.99 -9.28
C THR A 73 -8.43 -4.48 -10.60
N ALA A 74 -8.24 -3.20 -10.95
CA ALA A 74 -8.45 -2.75 -12.32
C ALA A 74 -7.45 -3.49 -13.24
N PRO A 75 -7.90 -4.11 -14.34
CA PRO A 75 -7.02 -4.90 -15.19
C PRO A 75 -5.83 -4.04 -15.61
N ALA A 76 -4.61 -4.53 -15.34
CA ALA A 76 -3.40 -3.94 -15.88
C ALA A 76 -3.59 -3.75 -17.39
N PRO A 77 -3.20 -2.59 -17.97
CA PRO A 77 -3.16 -2.50 -19.42
C PRO A 77 -2.19 -3.60 -19.86
N VAL A 78 -2.73 -4.58 -20.58
CA VAL A 78 -1.97 -5.67 -21.17
C VAL A 78 -0.87 -5.00 -21.98
N LEU A 79 0.38 -5.10 -21.53
CA LEU A 79 1.53 -4.70 -22.32
C LEU A 79 1.66 -5.74 -23.43
N THR A 80 0.87 -5.57 -24.49
CA THR A 80 1.01 -6.32 -25.73
C THR A 80 2.35 -5.90 -26.32
N GLY A 81 3.39 -6.69 -26.02
CA GLY A 81 4.70 -6.53 -26.62
C GLY A 81 4.58 -6.64 -28.13
N GLN A 82 4.67 -5.51 -28.82
CA GLN A 82 4.92 -5.48 -30.26
C GLN A 82 6.36 -5.95 -30.48
N VAL A 83 6.50 -7.23 -30.80
CA VAL A 83 7.72 -7.76 -31.42
C VAL A 83 7.53 -7.55 -32.92
N ALA A 84 7.98 -6.40 -33.43
CA ALA A 84 8.18 -6.20 -34.85
C ALA A 84 9.62 -6.58 -35.18
N VAL A 85 9.82 -7.79 -35.70
CA VAL A 85 11.03 -8.17 -36.43
C VAL A 85 10.72 -7.95 -37.91
N ALA A 86 11.48 -7.08 -38.56
CA ALA A 86 11.74 -7.07 -39.99
C ALA A 86 13.13 -6.48 -40.22
#